data_AF-A0A9E5R5W8-F1
#
_entry.id   AF-A0A9E5R5W8-F1
#
_cell.length_a   1.000
_cell.length_b   1.000
_cell.length_c   1.000
_cell.angle_alpha   90.00
_cell.angle_beta   90.00
_cell.angle_gamma   90.00
#
_symmetry.space_group_name_H-M   'P 1'
#
loop_
_entity.id
_entity.type
_entity.pdbx_description
1 polymer ?
#
loop_
_entity_poly.entity_id
_entity_poly.type
_entity_poly.pdbx_seq_one_letter_code
_entity_poly.pdbx_strand_id
1 'polypeptide(L)' 'MDASTLHLLDQLNRAFYQAVASSFDATRQRPWAGWRPLLQHLPTAEAPLRVLDLGCGNARLGLFCMNLSPCPLFIMG' A
#
# COMPACT_ATOMS: atom_id res chain seq x y z
N MET A 1 1.11 -25.15 10.53
CA MET A 1 1.86 -24.96 9.27
C MET A 1 3.32 -25.10 9.63
N ASP A 2 4.05 -26.01 8.99
CA ASP A 2 5.48 -26.24 9.27
C ASP A 2 6.37 -25.25 8.49
N ALA A 3 7.66 -25.21 8.84
CA ALA A 3 8.63 -24.29 8.25
C ALA A 3 8.84 -24.52 6.74
N SER A 4 8.72 -25.76 6.25
CA SER A 4 8.87 -26.05 4.81
C SER A 4 7.70 -25.49 4.02
N THR A 5 6.48 -25.61 4.55
CA THR A 5 5.29 -25.02 3.96
C THR A 5 5.38 -23.49 3.93
N LEU A 6 5.85 -22.85 5.02
CA LEU A 6 6.05 -21.40 5.07
C LEU A 6 7.06 -20.92 4.01
N HIS A 7 8.18 -21.63 3.88
CA HIS A 7 9.20 -21.28 2.90
C HIS A 7 8.71 -21.41 1.46
N LEU A 8 7.97 -22.49 1.17
CA LEU A 8 7.37 -22.69 -0.16
C LEU A 8 6.38 -21.57 -0.51
N LEU A 9 5.52 -21.17 0.44
CA LEU A 9 4.56 -20.10 0.21
C LEU A 9 5.25 -18.74 -0.03
N ASP A 10 6.30 -18.42 0.72
CA ASP A 10 7.09 -17.19 0.50
C ASP A 10 7.76 -17.21 -0.88
N GLN A 11 8.36 -18.32 -1.29
CA GLN A 11 8.97 -18.48 -2.61
C GLN A 11 7.96 -18.31 -3.74
N LEU A 12 6.80 -18.97 -3.65
CA LEU A 12 5.73 -18.85 -4.64
C LEU A 12 5.21 -17.41 -4.75
N ASN A 13 5.04 -16.74 -3.61
CA ASN A 13 4.58 -15.36 -3.58
C ASN A 13 5.59 -14.40 -4.23
N ARG A 14 6.90 -14.58 -3.94
CA ARG A 14 7.98 -13.80 -4.58
C ARG A 14 8.03 -14.03 -6.09
N ALA A 15 7.98 -15.29 -6.53
CA ALA A 15 8.02 -15.64 -7.95
C ALA A 15 6.82 -15.05 -8.71
N PHE A 16 5.63 -15.11 -8.11
CA PHE A 16 4.43 -14.50 -8.67
C PHE A 16 4.59 -13.00 -8.87
N TYR A 17 4.97 -12.25 -7.81
CA TYR A 17 5.13 -10.80 -7.92
C TYR A 17 6.26 -10.39 -8.86
N GLN A 18 7.37 -11.12 -8.90
CA GLN A 18 8.44 -10.88 -9.88
C GLN A 18 7.93 -11.01 -11.33
N ALA A 19 7.07 -11.98 -11.60
CA ALA A 19 6.53 -12.21 -12.94
C ALA A 19 5.49 -11.16 -13.36
N VAL A 20 4.67 -10.65 -12.43
CA VAL A 20 3.52 -9.79 -12.78
C VAL A 20 3.63 -8.33 -12.38
N ALA A 21 4.66 -7.93 -11.60
CA ALA A 21 4.77 -6.58 -11.04
C ALA A 21 4.67 -5.47 -12.10
N SER A 22 5.36 -5.62 -13.25
CA SER A 22 5.34 -4.63 -14.33
C SER A 22 3.96 -4.48 -14.97
N SER A 23 3.27 -5.58 -15.25
CA SER A 23 1.90 -5.60 -15.80
C SER A 23 0.90 -5.00 -14.80
N PHE A 24 1.09 -5.31 -13.51
CA PHE A 24 0.27 -4.75 -12.44
C PHE A 24 0.45 -3.25 -12.33
N ASP A 25 1.69 -2.78 -12.31
CA ASP A 25 2.01 -1.36 -12.30
C ASP A 25 1.36 -0.65 -13.50
N ALA A 26 1.61 -1.12 -14.73
CA ALA A 26 1.08 -0.52 -15.95
C ALA A 26 -0.45 -0.32 -15.95
N THR A 27 -1.20 -1.24 -15.34
CA THR A 27 -2.67 -1.20 -15.30
C THR A 27 -3.25 -0.48 -14.08
N ARG A 28 -2.42 -0.15 -13.07
CA ARG A 28 -2.87 0.33 -11.76
C ARG A 28 -2.12 1.60 -11.36
N GLN A 29 -2.40 2.67 -12.10
CA GLN A 29 -1.79 3.99 -11.89
C GLN A 29 -2.67 4.98 -11.11
N ARG A 30 -3.97 4.71 -10.98
CA ARG A 30 -4.91 5.59 -10.27
C ARG A 30 -5.05 5.18 -8.79
N PRO A 31 -5.29 6.14 -7.88
CA PRO A 31 -5.67 5.84 -6.51
C PRO A 31 -6.89 4.93 -6.44
N TRP A 32 -6.95 4.08 -5.41
CA TRP A 32 -8.15 3.30 -5.19
C TRP A 32 -9.27 4.20 -4.65
N ALA A 33 -10.43 4.20 -5.31
CA ALA A 33 -11.55 5.05 -4.94
C ALA A 33 -12.01 4.83 -3.47
N GLY A 34 -11.83 3.61 -2.95
CA GLY A 34 -12.16 3.25 -1.57
C GLY A 34 -11.31 3.95 -0.51
N TRP A 35 -10.15 4.52 -0.84
CA TRP A 35 -9.32 5.21 0.16
C TRP A 35 -9.93 6.50 0.68
N ARG A 36 -10.62 7.27 -0.17
CA ARG A 36 -11.19 8.57 0.24
C ARG A 36 -12.28 8.42 1.31
N PRO A 37 -13.25 7.51 1.18
CA PRO A 37 -14.20 7.24 2.26
C PRO A 37 -13.55 6.77 3.56
N LEU A 38 -12.40 6.09 3.53
CA LEU A 38 -11.74 5.60 4.74
C LEU A 38 -11.13 6.72 5.60
N LEU A 39 -10.82 7.88 5.00
CA LEU A 39 -10.24 9.01 5.72
C LEU A 39 -11.14 9.51 6.86
N GLN A 40 -12.46 9.37 6.72
CA GLN A 40 -13.41 9.80 7.76
C GLN A 40 -13.36 8.94 9.03
N HIS A 41 -12.77 7.75 8.96
CA HIS A 41 -12.62 6.84 10.09
C HIS A 41 -11.26 6.97 10.78
N LEU A 42 -10.38 7.84 10.26
CA LEU A 42 -9.12 8.15 10.93
C LEU A 42 -9.41 8.93 12.21
N PRO A 43 -8.62 8.72 13.28
CA PRO A 43 -8.72 9.55 14.46
C PRO A 43 -8.43 11.02 14.10
N THR A 44 -9.12 11.94 14.78
CA THR A 44 -8.78 13.36 14.69
C THR A 44 -7.39 13.57 15.31
N ALA A 45 -6.50 14.22 14.59
CA ALA A 45 -5.14 14.49 15.02
C ALA A 45 -4.72 15.91 14.63
N GLU A 46 -3.94 16.55 15.50
CA GLU A 46 -3.39 17.89 15.24
C GLU A 46 -2.25 17.86 14.20
N ALA A 47 -1.66 16.68 13.99
CA ALA A 47 -0.62 16.43 13.01
C ALA A 47 -0.92 15.15 12.19
N PRO A 48 -0.34 15.00 10.99
CA PRO A 48 -0.55 13.80 10.18
C PRO A 48 -0.12 12.51 10.92
N LEU A 49 -0.93 11.46 10.78
CA LEU A 49 -0.64 10.16 11.37
C LEU A 49 0.53 9.50 10.67
N ARG A 50 1.52 9.03 11.42
CA ARG A 50 2.64 8.27 10.88
C ARG A 50 2.20 6.83 10.60
N VAL A 51 2.24 6.43 9.33
CA VAL A 51 1.74 5.12 8.88
C VAL A 51 2.83 4.40 8.07
N LEU A 52 2.94 3.08 8.29
CA LEU A 52 3.74 2.18 7.46
C LEU A 52 2.85 1.59 6.36
N ASP A 53 3.22 1.79 5.10
CA ASP A 53 2.51 1.22 3.94
C ASP A 53 3.07 -0.16 3.58
N LEU A 54 2.49 -1.22 4.17
CA LEU A 54 2.92 -2.59 3.93
C LEU A 54 2.34 -3.13 2.61
N GLY A 55 3.23 -3.67 1.76
CA GLY A 55 2.83 -4.10 0.42
C GLY A 55 2.58 -2.90 -0.52
N CYS A 56 3.30 -1.80 -0.31
CA CYS A 56 3.09 -0.53 -1.02
C CYS A 56 3.18 -0.63 -2.55
N GLY A 57 3.84 -1.65 -3.10
CA GLY A 57 4.01 -1.84 -4.53
C GLY A 57 4.65 -0.59 -5.16
N ASN A 58 3.89 0.11 -6.01
CA ASN A 58 4.29 1.36 -6.65
C ASN A 58 4.00 2.63 -5.82
N ALA A 59 3.84 2.50 -4.50
CA ALA A 59 3.63 3.60 -3.54
C ALA A 59 2.37 4.46 -3.80
N ARG A 60 1.35 3.90 -4.44
CA ARG A 60 0.12 4.63 -4.79
C ARG A 60 -0.59 5.26 -3.60
N LEU A 61 -0.57 4.65 -2.42
CA LEU A 61 -1.21 5.25 -1.24
C LEU A 61 -0.49 6.53 -0.84
N GLY A 62 0.86 6.52 -0.84
CA GLY A 62 1.67 7.72 -0.64
C GLY A 62 1.40 8.80 -1.69
N LEU A 63 1.36 8.44 -2.98
CA LEU A 63 1.00 9.37 -4.05
C LEU A 63 -0.40 9.95 -3.89
N PHE A 64 -1.38 9.12 -3.51
CA PHE A 64 -2.73 9.58 -3.20
C PHE A 64 -2.75 10.59 -2.06
N CYS A 65 -2.03 10.30 -0.96
CA CYS A 65 -1.91 11.15 0.22
C CYS A 65 -1.29 12.51 -0.11
N MET A 66 -0.20 12.55 -0.86
CA MET A 66 0.45 13.81 -1.28
C MET A 66 -0.46 14.72 -2.11
N ASN A 67 -1.48 14.15 -2.78
CA ASN A 67 -2.47 14.90 -3.55
C ASN A 67 -3.69 15.33 -2.71
N LEU A 68 -3.72 15.08 -1.40
CA LEU A 68 -4.74 15.56 -0.47
C LEU A 68 -4.23 16.79 0.29
N SER A 69 -5.08 17.81 0.46
CA SER A 69 -4.77 19.00 1.25
C SER A 69 -5.91 19.33 2.24
N PRO A 70 -5.66 19.31 3.56
CA PRO A 70 -4.46 18.78 4.21
C PRO A 70 -4.38 17.25 4.04
N CYS A 71 -3.17 16.71 3.92
CA CYS A 71 -2.98 15.26 3.97
C CYS A 71 -3.01 14.78 5.43
N PRO A 72 -3.92 13.85 5.80
CA PRO A 72 -4.01 13.38 7.19
C PRO A 72 -2.95 12.32 7.53
N LEU A 73 -2.16 11.85 6.56
CA LEU A 73 -1.19 10.77 6.72
C LEU A 73 0.23 11.21 6.36
N PHE A 74 1.20 10.77 7.15
CA PHE A 74 2.62 10.75 6.81
C PHE A 74 3.02 9.29 6.55
N ILE A 75 3.23 8.94 5.29
CA ILE A 75 3.59 7.57 4.89
C ILE A 75 5.11 7.40 5.01
N MET A 76 5.53 6.41 5.82
CA MET A 76 6.92 6.02 5.96
C MET A 76 7.31 5.06 4.82
N GLY A 77 8.41 5.37 4.14
CA GLY A 77 9.04 4.51 3.13
C GLY A 77 10.07 3.57 3.73
#